data_AF-A0A661DJ06-F1
#
_entry.id   AF-A0A661DJ06-F1
#
_cell.length_a   1.000
_cell.length_b   1.000
_cell.length_c   1.000
_cell.angle_alpha   90.00
_cell.angle_beta   90.00
_cell.angle_gamma   90.00
#
_symmetry.space_group_name_H-M   'P 1'
#
loop_
_entity.id
_entity.type
_entity.pdbx_description
1 polymer ?
#
loop_
_entity_poly.entity_id
_entity_poly.type
_entity_poly.pdbx_seq_one_letter_code
_entity_poly.pdbx_strand_id
1 'polypeptide(L)'
;MISQKLARQINKGMLSHYPVIYIAGREEDRIQATLASLCKKKYDDKHSLISWSLFQGFSDTNDMQEPLQALKRISTAQQPAMYLLKDFPAVLDDPAVIRAIRDLYYILKNKNIYVFLTYPTIKLPEILNDEVYLVEMALPSEVEIHAYFQHFIEAKKLTDIISTAMTHQYTIALMGLTLNEIEHLLVRLFALKNQNPEELIAEVYQEKSQILKKENCLEFISTQQSLEQIGGLNNLKEWVLQRKILFTEEAFSSG
;
A
#
# COMPACT_ATOMS: atom_id res chain seq x y z
N MET A 1 4.45 0.23 8.55
CA MET A 1 4.96 1.57 8.18
C MET A 1 3.79 2.48 7.84
N ILE A 2 3.84 3.77 8.19
CA ILE A 2 2.71 4.70 8.01
C ILE A 2 2.85 5.46 6.68
N SER A 3 1.82 5.42 5.84
CA SER A 3 1.82 6.18 4.60
C SER A 3 1.29 7.60 4.80
N GLN A 4 2.17 8.60 4.65
CA GLN A 4 1.81 10.01 4.86
C GLN A 4 0.77 10.51 3.84
N LYS A 5 0.91 10.09 2.58
CA LYS A 5 -0.02 10.48 1.50
C LYS A 5 -1.41 9.90 1.75
N LEU A 6 -1.48 8.60 2.07
CA LEU A 6 -2.73 7.92 2.41
C LEU A 6 -3.36 8.54 3.66
N ALA A 7 -2.57 8.76 4.72
CA ALA A 7 -3.03 9.38 5.96
C ALA A 7 -3.66 10.75 5.72
N ARG A 8 -3.04 11.57 4.85
CA ARG A 8 -3.56 12.89 4.48
C ARG A 8 -4.89 12.79 3.73
N GLN A 9 -5.02 11.87 2.78
CA GLN A 9 -6.26 11.68 2.02
C GLN A 9 -7.41 11.19 2.91
N ILE A 10 -7.14 10.22 3.79
CA ILE A 10 -8.11 9.73 4.76
C ILE A 10 -8.56 10.86 5.70
N ASN A 11 -7.61 11.63 6.25
CA ASN A 11 -7.93 12.76 7.11
C ASN A 11 -8.82 13.80 6.43
N LYS A 12 -8.64 14.05 5.12
CA LYS A 12 -9.53 14.96 4.37
C LYS A 12 -10.97 14.45 4.35
N GLY A 13 -11.19 13.17 4.08
CA GLY A 13 -12.52 12.55 4.10
C GLY A 13 -13.17 12.65 5.48
N MET A 14 -12.39 12.36 6.53
CA MET A 14 -12.86 12.43 7.91
C MET A 14 -13.20 13.86 8.35
N LEU A 15 -12.36 14.85 8.03
CA LEU A 15 -12.62 16.27 8.31
C LEU A 15 -13.84 16.79 7.53
N SER A 16 -14.13 16.20 6.37
CA SER A 16 -15.31 16.47 5.57
C SER A 16 -16.55 15.72 6.09
N HIS A 17 -16.46 15.06 7.25
CA HIS A 17 -17.53 14.33 7.91
C HIS A 17 -18.14 13.19 7.06
N TYR A 18 -17.34 12.55 6.21
CA TYR A 18 -17.73 11.29 5.58
C TYR A 18 -17.49 10.14 6.56
N PRO A 19 -18.54 9.50 7.11
CA PRO A 19 -18.38 8.37 8.03
C PRO A 19 -18.03 7.07 7.29
N VAL A 20 -18.24 6.98 5.98
CA VAL A 20 -17.89 5.81 5.16
C VAL A 20 -16.82 6.22 4.15
N ILE A 21 -15.67 5.56 4.20
CA ILE A 21 -14.50 5.84 3.36
C ILE A 21 -14.08 4.54 2.67
N TYR A 22 -13.92 4.57 1.35
CA TYR A 22 -13.40 3.46 0.57
C TYR A 22 -11.92 3.65 0.32
N ILE A 23 -11.11 2.64 0.58
CA ILE A 23 -9.67 2.64 0.30
C ILE A 23 -9.39 1.56 -0.75
N ALA A 24 -9.09 2.01 -1.97
CA ALA A 24 -8.61 1.14 -3.04
C ALA A 24 -7.10 0.94 -2.88
N GLY A 25 -6.65 -0.29 -2.60
CA GLY A 25 -5.23 -0.59 -2.40
C GLY A 25 -4.98 -2.07 -2.10
N ARG A 26 -3.84 -2.58 -2.57
CA ARG A 26 -3.43 -4.00 -2.44
C ARG A 26 -2.68 -4.30 -1.12
N GLU A 27 -2.21 -3.28 -0.41
CA GLU A 27 -1.31 -3.44 0.75
C GLU A 27 -2.05 -3.26 2.08
N GLU A 28 -2.72 -4.33 2.54
CA GLU A 28 -3.51 -4.32 3.78
C GLU A 28 -2.73 -3.84 5.01
N ASP A 29 -1.51 -4.33 5.21
CA ASP A 29 -0.71 -3.99 6.40
C ASP A 29 -0.38 -2.50 6.48
N ARG A 30 -0.11 -1.87 5.33
CA ARG A 30 0.09 -0.41 5.24
C ARG A 30 -1.20 0.35 5.51
N ILE A 31 -2.34 -0.12 5.01
CA ILE A 31 -3.66 0.50 5.29
C ILE A 31 -3.95 0.41 6.78
N GLN A 32 -3.84 -0.79 7.36
CA GLN A 32 -4.11 -1.04 8.77
C GLN A 32 -3.17 -0.24 9.68
N ALA A 33 -1.86 -0.21 9.39
CA ALA A 33 -0.90 0.58 10.15
C ALA A 33 -1.20 2.09 10.06
N THR A 34 -1.60 2.58 8.88
CA THR A 34 -1.96 3.98 8.68
C THR A 34 -3.24 4.34 9.45
N LEU A 35 -4.28 3.51 9.35
CA LEU A 35 -5.53 3.70 10.09
C LEU A 35 -5.33 3.61 11.60
N ALA A 36 -4.50 2.67 12.07
CA ALA A 36 -4.17 2.55 13.49
C ALA A 36 -3.49 3.83 14.01
N SER A 37 -2.54 4.39 13.26
CA SER A 37 -1.90 5.66 13.60
C SER A 37 -2.89 6.83 13.65
N LEU A 38 -3.80 6.91 12.67
CA LEU A 38 -4.85 7.93 12.64
C LEU A 38 -5.85 7.78 13.79
N CYS A 39 -6.22 6.55 14.13
CA CYS A 39 -7.12 6.22 15.23
C CYS A 39 -6.54 6.73 16.56
N LYS A 40 -5.28 6.37 16.84
CA LYS A 40 -4.55 6.86 18.03
C LYS A 40 -4.52 8.38 18.11
N LYS A 41 -4.16 9.04 17.00
CA LYS A 41 -4.09 10.51 16.94
C LYS A 41 -5.44 11.18 17.16
N LYS A 42 -6.53 10.59 16.66
CA LYS A 42 -7.87 11.20 16.72
C LYS A 42 -8.56 10.99 18.06
N TYR A 43 -8.35 9.84 18.69
CA TYR A 43 -9.04 9.47 19.91
C TYR A 43 -8.16 9.48 21.17
N ASP A 44 -6.91 9.97 21.06
CA ASP A 44 -5.99 10.12 22.19
C ASP A 44 -5.76 8.80 22.93
N ASP A 45 -5.53 7.72 22.16
CA ASP A 45 -5.38 6.33 22.60
C ASP A 45 -6.57 5.71 23.36
N LYS A 46 -7.70 6.43 23.51
CA LYS A 46 -8.90 5.92 24.22
C LYS A 46 -9.69 4.89 23.45
N HIS A 47 -9.52 4.83 22.13
CA HIS A 47 -10.24 3.92 21.24
C HIS A 47 -9.27 3.27 20.27
N SER A 48 -9.51 1.98 19.98
CA SER A 48 -8.72 1.20 19.05
C SER A 48 -9.38 1.13 17.67
N LEU A 49 -8.55 0.81 16.66
CA LEU A 49 -9.04 0.39 15.35
C LEU A 49 -9.62 -1.02 15.48
N ILE A 50 -10.88 -1.21 15.12
CA ILE A 50 -11.54 -2.51 15.13
C ILE A 50 -11.60 -3.02 13.69
N SER A 51 -10.92 -4.11 13.38
CA SER A 51 -10.96 -4.72 12.05
C SER A 51 -11.99 -5.83 11.98
N TRP A 52 -12.60 -6.02 10.82
CA TRP A 52 -13.45 -7.16 10.49
C TRP A 52 -13.01 -7.76 9.15
N SER A 53 -13.05 -9.09 9.06
CA SER A 53 -12.93 -9.82 7.80
C SER A 53 -13.96 -10.95 7.76
N LEU A 54 -14.31 -11.41 6.56
CA LEU A 54 -15.20 -12.56 6.37
C LEU A 54 -14.69 -13.81 7.11
N PHE A 55 -13.37 -14.00 7.18
CA PHE A 55 -12.79 -15.19 7.78
C PHE A 55 -12.64 -15.11 9.30
N GLN A 56 -12.32 -13.94 9.86
CA GLN A 56 -12.01 -13.81 11.30
C GLN A 56 -13.11 -13.12 12.11
N GLY A 57 -14.08 -12.48 11.45
CA GLY A 57 -15.03 -11.62 12.16
C GLY A 57 -14.36 -10.37 12.73
N PHE A 58 -14.93 -9.79 13.78
CA PHE A 58 -14.37 -8.59 14.42
C PHE A 58 -13.21 -8.91 15.36
N SER A 59 -12.12 -8.14 15.28
CA SER A 59 -10.90 -8.36 16.06
C SER A 59 -11.02 -8.15 17.57
N ASP A 60 -12.10 -7.54 18.06
CA ASP A 60 -12.34 -7.27 19.48
C ASP A 60 -13.13 -8.37 20.19
N THR A 61 -13.79 -9.24 19.43
CA THR A 61 -14.75 -10.25 19.92
C THR A 61 -14.52 -11.62 19.30
N ASN A 62 -13.85 -11.68 18.14
CA ASN A 62 -13.69 -12.85 17.27
C ASN A 62 -15.04 -13.45 16.82
N ASP A 63 -16.09 -12.64 16.77
CA ASP A 63 -17.40 -13.07 16.30
C ASP A 63 -17.45 -13.07 14.77
N MET A 64 -17.57 -14.28 14.18
CA MET A 64 -17.81 -14.50 12.74
C MET A 64 -19.23 -14.06 12.35
N GLN A 65 -19.45 -12.75 12.33
CA GLN A 65 -20.70 -12.13 11.89
C GLN A 65 -20.71 -11.98 10.36
N GLU A 66 -21.80 -12.44 9.74
CA GLU A 66 -22.11 -12.18 8.33
C GLU A 66 -22.08 -10.66 8.01
N PRO A 67 -21.80 -10.25 6.76
CA PRO A 67 -21.60 -8.84 6.38
C PRO A 67 -22.72 -7.89 6.85
N LEU A 68 -23.99 -8.28 6.69
CA LEU A 68 -25.14 -7.48 7.14
C LEU A 68 -25.18 -7.33 8.66
N GLN A 69 -24.84 -8.39 9.39
CA GLN A 69 -24.80 -8.35 10.86
C GLN A 69 -23.65 -7.46 11.34
N ALA A 70 -22.51 -7.49 10.65
CA ALA A 70 -21.39 -6.61 10.92
C ALA A 70 -21.76 -5.13 10.76
N LEU A 71 -22.42 -4.76 9.65
CA LEU A 71 -22.92 -3.38 9.45
C LEU A 71 -23.95 -2.99 10.52
N LYS A 72 -24.85 -3.92 10.88
CA LYS A 72 -25.84 -3.69 11.95
C LYS A 72 -25.17 -3.41 13.28
N ARG A 73 -24.16 -4.19 13.66
CA ARG A 73 -23.39 -3.95 14.90
C ARG A 73 -22.79 -2.55 14.91
N ILE A 74 -22.13 -2.14 13.81
CA ILE A 74 -21.53 -0.80 13.69
C ILE A 74 -22.60 0.29 13.81
N SER A 75 -23.78 0.10 13.19
CA SER A 75 -24.88 1.08 13.26
C SER A 75 -25.36 1.37 14.69
N THR A 76 -25.22 0.39 15.58
CA THR A 76 -25.62 0.49 17.00
C THR A 76 -24.53 1.02 17.92
N ALA A 77 -23.30 1.20 17.41
CA ALA A 77 -22.18 1.70 18.19
C ALA A 77 -22.47 3.11 18.71
N GLN A 78 -22.20 3.32 20.00
CA GLN A 78 -22.40 4.61 20.69
C GLN A 78 -21.09 5.34 20.96
N GLN A 79 -19.98 4.61 21.03
CA GLN A 79 -18.67 5.18 21.31
C GLN A 79 -17.95 5.55 20.01
N PRO A 80 -17.16 6.64 19.98
CA PRO A 80 -16.32 6.97 18.85
C PRO A 80 -15.36 5.82 18.52
N ALA A 81 -15.29 5.41 17.26
CA ALA A 81 -14.43 4.31 16.84
C ALA A 81 -14.10 4.37 15.35
N MET A 82 -13.05 3.66 14.96
CA MET A 82 -12.76 3.36 13.55
C MET A 82 -12.94 1.87 13.31
N TYR A 83 -13.70 1.55 12.26
CA TYR A 83 -13.92 0.18 11.79
C TYR A 83 -13.22 -0.04 10.45
N LEU A 84 -12.43 -1.09 10.34
CA LEU A 84 -11.77 -1.50 9.09
C LEU A 84 -12.43 -2.78 8.58
N LEU A 85 -13.21 -2.69 7.51
CA LEU A 85 -13.88 -3.81 6.87
C LEU A 85 -13.06 -4.29 5.68
N LYS A 86 -12.33 -5.39 5.88
CA LYS A 86 -11.43 -5.99 4.89
C LYS A 86 -12.22 -6.73 3.81
N ASP A 87 -11.87 -6.46 2.56
CA ASP A 87 -12.48 -7.01 1.35
C ASP A 87 -14.00 -6.88 1.28
N PHE A 88 -14.59 -5.95 2.05
CA PHE A 88 -16.03 -5.76 2.10
C PHE A 88 -16.66 -5.51 0.72
N PRO A 89 -16.00 -4.80 -0.22
CA PRO A 89 -16.51 -4.62 -1.58
C PRO A 89 -16.79 -5.92 -2.35
N ALA A 90 -16.20 -7.05 -1.94
CA ALA A 90 -16.49 -8.36 -2.54
C ALA A 90 -17.98 -8.73 -2.45
N VAL A 91 -18.69 -8.28 -1.40
CA VAL A 91 -20.11 -8.60 -1.17
C VAL A 91 -21.09 -7.51 -1.63
N LEU A 92 -20.61 -6.47 -2.34
CA LEU A 92 -21.45 -5.38 -2.86
C LEU A 92 -22.26 -5.74 -4.11
N ASP A 93 -22.53 -7.03 -4.31
CA ASP A 93 -23.46 -7.52 -5.32
C ASP A 93 -24.86 -7.77 -4.70
N ASP A 94 -24.95 -7.79 -3.36
CA ASP A 94 -26.21 -7.93 -2.61
C ASP A 94 -26.88 -6.54 -2.37
N PRO A 95 -28.10 -6.31 -2.91
CA PRO A 95 -28.84 -5.07 -2.69
C PRO A 95 -29.09 -4.73 -1.21
N ALA A 96 -29.24 -5.74 -0.34
CA ALA A 96 -29.43 -5.52 1.08
C ALA A 96 -28.18 -4.93 1.73
N VAL A 97 -26.99 -5.39 1.34
CA VAL A 97 -25.69 -4.88 1.83
C VAL A 97 -25.47 -3.45 1.34
N ILE A 98 -25.73 -3.20 0.05
CA ILE A 98 -25.66 -1.86 -0.52
C ILE A 98 -26.56 -0.89 0.26
N ARG A 99 -27.82 -1.28 0.49
CA ARG A 99 -28.76 -0.45 1.24
C ARG A 99 -28.29 -0.21 2.67
N ALA A 100 -27.77 -1.24 3.34
CA ALA A 100 -27.25 -1.13 4.69
C ALA A 100 -26.08 -0.16 4.80
N ILE A 101 -25.18 -0.09 3.80
CA ILE A 101 -24.09 0.92 3.79
C ILE A 101 -24.64 2.34 3.63
N ARG A 102 -25.63 2.55 2.76
CA ARG A 102 -26.26 3.88 2.61
C ARG A 102 -26.92 4.32 3.91
N ASP A 103 -27.66 3.43 4.55
CA ASP A 103 -28.29 3.73 5.84
C ASP A 103 -27.24 3.97 6.92
N LEU A 104 -26.15 3.19 6.92
CA LEU A 104 -25.03 3.36 7.84
C LEU A 104 -24.39 4.76 7.71
N TYR A 105 -24.24 5.27 6.48
CA TYR A 105 -23.75 6.64 6.26
C TYR A 105 -24.59 7.68 7.02
N TYR A 106 -25.91 7.65 6.88
CA TYR A 106 -26.78 8.61 7.55
C TYR A 106 -26.82 8.41 9.06
N ILE A 107 -26.78 7.15 9.53
CA ILE A 107 -26.78 6.82 10.96
C ILE A 107 -25.51 7.31 11.65
N LEU A 108 -24.36 7.19 11.00
CA LEU A 108 -23.05 7.54 11.57
C LEU A 108 -22.68 9.02 11.38
N LYS A 109 -23.45 9.75 10.57
CA LYS A 109 -23.26 11.18 10.36
C LYS A 109 -23.18 11.90 11.70
N ASN A 110 -22.09 12.65 11.91
CA ASN A 110 -21.77 13.39 13.14
C ASN A 110 -21.51 12.55 14.40
N LYS A 111 -21.43 11.22 14.34
CA LYS A 111 -21.16 10.35 15.52
C LYS A 111 -19.67 10.15 15.83
N ASN A 112 -18.77 10.75 15.05
CA ASN A 112 -17.32 10.56 15.15
C ASN A 112 -16.90 9.07 15.06
N ILE A 113 -17.70 8.27 14.36
CA ILE A 113 -17.47 6.87 14.03
C ILE A 113 -17.20 6.80 12.52
N TYR A 114 -16.13 6.11 12.12
CA TYR A 114 -15.73 6.00 10.73
C TYR A 114 -15.58 4.54 10.34
N VAL A 115 -16.02 4.21 9.13
CA VAL A 115 -15.99 2.87 8.55
C VAL A 115 -15.17 2.94 7.28
N PHE A 116 -14.12 2.13 7.24
CA PHE A 116 -13.20 2.00 6.12
C PHE A 116 -13.48 0.70 5.40
N LEU A 117 -13.91 0.79 4.14
CA LEU A 117 -14.03 -0.36 3.25
C LEU A 117 -12.72 -0.49 2.48
N THR A 118 -12.08 -1.66 2.48
CA THR A 118 -10.85 -1.86 1.70
C THR A 118 -11.04 -2.89 0.62
N TYR A 119 -10.41 -2.67 -0.53
CA TYR A 119 -10.34 -3.65 -1.62
C TYR A 119 -9.14 -3.37 -2.53
N PRO A 120 -8.57 -4.38 -3.22
CA PRO A 120 -7.45 -4.21 -4.12
C PRO A 120 -7.66 -3.21 -5.26
N THR A 121 -8.90 -3.07 -5.72
CA THR A 121 -9.31 -2.22 -6.85
C THR A 121 -10.59 -1.46 -6.50
N ILE A 122 -11.10 -0.61 -7.39
CA ILE A 122 -12.38 0.07 -7.19
C ILE A 122 -13.51 -0.85 -7.67
N LYS A 123 -14.29 -1.38 -6.71
CA LYS A 123 -15.54 -2.12 -6.94
C LYS A 123 -16.65 -1.43 -6.16
N LEU A 124 -17.08 -0.25 -6.64
CA LEU A 124 -18.10 0.57 -5.98
C LEU A 124 -19.33 0.71 -6.88
N PRO A 125 -20.52 0.21 -6.45
CA PRO A 125 -21.77 0.45 -7.17
C PRO A 125 -22.12 1.95 -7.22
N GLU A 126 -22.63 2.43 -8.36
CA GLU A 126 -22.93 3.86 -8.59
C GLU A 126 -23.87 4.46 -7.53
N ILE A 127 -24.79 3.65 -6.99
CA ILE A 127 -25.75 4.04 -5.96
C ILE A 127 -25.11 4.45 -4.62
N LEU A 128 -23.81 4.19 -4.42
CA LEU A 128 -23.03 4.58 -3.25
C LEU A 128 -22.10 5.78 -3.47
N ASN A 129 -22.08 6.36 -4.67
CA ASN A 129 -21.12 7.42 -5.04
C ASN A 129 -21.21 8.66 -4.14
N ASP A 130 -22.39 9.01 -3.65
CA ASP A 130 -22.60 10.21 -2.81
C ASP A 130 -22.34 9.95 -1.33
N GLU A 131 -22.47 8.70 -0.87
CA GLU A 131 -22.33 8.31 0.53
C GLU A 131 -20.93 7.80 0.90
N VAL A 132 -20.06 7.57 -0.09
CA VAL A 132 -18.73 6.98 0.14
C VAL A 132 -17.63 7.92 -0.36
N TYR A 133 -16.70 8.28 0.53
CA TYR A 133 -15.52 9.04 0.14
C TYR A 133 -14.42 8.09 -0.36
N LEU A 134 -14.03 8.22 -1.63
CA LEU A 134 -13.02 7.37 -2.26
C LEU A 134 -11.60 7.87 -1.98
N VAL A 135 -10.73 6.93 -1.59
CA VAL A 135 -9.30 7.12 -1.37
C VAL A 135 -8.55 6.06 -2.17
N GLU A 136 -7.58 6.48 -2.97
CA GLU A 136 -6.70 5.59 -3.72
C GLU A 136 -5.32 5.55 -3.07
N MET A 137 -4.91 4.35 -2.69
CA MET A 137 -3.60 4.10 -2.13
C MET A 137 -2.57 3.98 -3.24
N ALA A 138 -1.56 4.84 -3.18
CA ALA A 138 -0.40 4.73 -4.05
C ALA A 138 0.61 3.70 -3.52
N LEU A 139 1.45 3.20 -4.43
CA LEU A 139 2.67 2.47 -4.09
C LEU A 139 3.53 3.24 -3.08
N PRO A 140 4.38 2.53 -2.31
CA PRO A 140 5.23 3.19 -1.32
C PRO A 140 6.18 4.19 -1.99
N SER A 141 6.26 5.37 -1.37
CA SER A 141 7.21 6.41 -1.76
C SER A 141 8.64 6.00 -1.43
N GLU A 142 9.61 6.65 -2.07
CA GLU A 142 11.04 6.45 -1.79
C GLU A 142 11.37 6.53 -0.29
N VAL A 143 10.80 7.52 0.42
CA VAL A 143 10.99 7.68 1.87
C VAL A 143 10.47 6.48 2.66
N GLU A 144 9.31 5.92 2.27
CA GLU A 144 8.76 4.73 2.90
C GLU A 144 9.61 3.50 2.59
N ILE A 145 10.04 3.32 1.33
CA ILE A 145 10.91 2.20 0.95
C ILE A 145 12.23 2.28 1.71
N HIS A 146 12.83 3.47 1.80
CA HIS A 146 14.08 3.69 2.52
C HIS A 146 13.96 3.31 3.99
N ALA A 147 12.91 3.82 4.67
CA ALA A 147 12.66 3.50 6.06
C ALA A 147 12.41 2.00 6.27
N TYR A 148 11.70 1.35 5.34
CA TYR A 148 11.43 -0.08 5.42
C TYR A 148 12.72 -0.88 5.29
N PHE A 149 13.54 -0.51 4.31
CA PHE A 149 14.81 -1.14 4.06
C PHE A 149 15.78 -0.97 5.23
N GLN A 150 15.88 0.23 5.82
CA GLN A 150 16.66 0.47 7.04
C GLN A 150 16.22 -0.45 8.19
N HIS A 151 14.90 -0.51 8.44
CA HIS A 151 14.37 -1.39 9.48
C HIS A 151 14.69 -2.87 9.22
N PHE A 152 14.64 -3.30 7.95
CA PHE A 152 15.02 -4.65 7.55
C PHE A 152 16.50 -4.95 7.84
N ILE A 153 17.41 -4.02 7.49
CA ILE A 153 18.85 -4.15 7.74
C ILE A 153 19.13 -4.30 9.23
N GLU A 154 18.53 -3.43 10.05
CA GLU A 154 18.68 -3.45 11.51
C GLU A 154 18.17 -4.77 12.09
N ALA A 155 16.96 -5.19 11.70
CA ALA A 155 16.35 -6.43 12.19
C ALA A 155 17.17 -7.68 11.82
N LYS A 156 17.85 -7.66 10.67
CA LYS A 156 18.72 -8.75 10.20
C LYS A 156 20.19 -8.60 10.60
N LYS A 157 20.55 -7.55 11.33
CA LYS A 157 21.94 -7.23 11.74
C LYS A 157 22.91 -7.15 10.56
N LEU A 158 22.48 -6.52 9.47
CA LEU A 158 23.24 -6.36 8.22
C LEU A 158 23.95 -5.00 8.13
N THR A 159 23.97 -4.22 9.22
CA THR A 159 24.52 -2.85 9.28
C THR A 159 26.01 -2.78 8.93
N ASP A 160 26.77 -3.84 9.22
CA ASP A 160 28.22 -3.90 8.92
C ASP A 160 28.50 -4.24 7.46
N ILE A 161 27.47 -4.65 6.72
CA ILE A 161 27.57 -5.21 5.36
C ILE A 161 27.05 -4.22 4.33
N ILE A 162 25.95 -3.53 4.66
CA ILE A 162 25.26 -2.63 3.74
C ILE A 162 25.58 -1.19 4.15
N SER A 163 26.32 -0.49 3.30
CA SER A 163 26.63 0.92 3.51
C SER A 163 25.42 1.82 3.25
N THR A 164 25.50 3.07 3.72
CA THR A 164 24.49 4.11 3.46
C THR A 164 24.31 4.40 1.97
N ALA A 165 25.41 4.43 1.21
CA ALA A 165 25.38 4.62 -0.25
C ALA A 165 24.66 3.47 -0.97
N MET A 166 24.93 2.21 -0.57
CA MET A 166 24.21 1.04 -1.11
C MET A 166 22.71 1.10 -0.79
N THR A 167 22.36 1.55 0.41
CA THR A 167 20.96 1.70 0.84
C THR A 167 20.16 2.61 -0.09
N HIS A 168 20.75 3.73 -0.52
CA HIS A 168 20.09 4.66 -1.44
C HIS A 168 19.86 4.03 -2.82
N GLN A 169 20.88 3.38 -3.40
CA GLN A 169 20.76 2.68 -4.68
C GLN A 169 19.70 1.58 -4.64
N TYR A 170 19.64 0.85 -3.52
CA TYR A 170 18.66 -0.21 -3.29
C TYR A 170 17.24 0.35 -3.18
N THR A 171 17.08 1.47 -2.47
CA THR A 171 15.79 2.17 -2.38
C THR A 171 15.27 2.56 -3.77
N ILE A 172 16.12 3.14 -4.62
CA ILE A 172 15.76 3.54 -5.98
C ILE A 172 15.36 2.32 -6.82
N ALA A 173 16.11 1.22 -6.75
CA ALA A 173 15.81 0.01 -7.51
C ALA A 173 14.44 -0.58 -7.14
N LEU A 174 14.11 -0.59 -5.85
CA LEU A 174 12.86 -1.14 -5.28
C LEU A 174 11.63 -0.27 -5.56
N MET A 175 11.79 0.97 -6.04
CA MET A 175 10.65 1.80 -6.41
C MET A 175 9.78 1.13 -7.47
N GLY A 176 8.46 1.28 -7.31
CA GLY A 176 7.45 0.65 -8.16
C GLY A 176 7.00 -0.74 -7.67
N LEU A 177 7.54 -1.22 -6.55
CA LEU A 177 7.08 -2.42 -5.86
C LEU A 177 6.23 -2.06 -4.64
N THR A 178 5.34 -2.95 -4.24
CA THR A 178 4.68 -2.91 -2.92
C THR A 178 5.66 -3.30 -1.80
N LEU A 179 5.38 -2.93 -0.56
CA LEU A 179 6.22 -3.34 0.58
C LEU A 179 6.24 -4.86 0.77
N ASN A 180 5.15 -5.57 0.48
CA ASN A 180 5.11 -7.03 0.57
C ASN A 180 6.02 -7.68 -0.49
N GLU A 181 6.02 -7.16 -1.72
CA GLU A 181 6.94 -7.62 -2.77
C GLU A 181 8.41 -7.31 -2.40
N ILE A 182 8.66 -6.12 -1.86
CA ILE A 182 9.98 -5.75 -1.34
C ILE A 182 10.41 -6.74 -0.25
N GLU A 183 9.55 -7.04 0.72
CA GLU A 183 9.84 -8.00 1.79
C GLU A 183 10.29 -9.35 1.24
N HIS A 184 9.49 -9.93 0.33
CA HIS A 184 9.80 -11.23 -0.27
C HIS A 184 11.13 -11.21 -1.04
N LEU A 185 11.38 -10.15 -1.81
CA LEU A 185 12.61 -9.97 -2.56
C LEU A 185 13.83 -9.87 -1.62
N LEU A 186 13.74 -9.06 -0.57
CA LEU A 186 14.83 -8.89 0.39
C LEU A 186 15.13 -10.19 1.14
N VAL A 187 14.09 -10.88 1.62
CA VAL A 187 14.25 -12.19 2.28
C VAL A 187 14.96 -13.17 1.35
N ARG A 188 14.59 -13.23 0.06
CA ARG A 188 15.23 -14.11 -0.92
C ARG A 188 16.70 -13.78 -1.13
N LEU A 189 17.03 -12.51 -1.34
CA LEU A 189 18.40 -12.06 -1.59
C LEU A 189 19.34 -12.36 -0.43
N PHE A 190 18.92 -12.00 0.78
CA PHE A 190 19.76 -12.18 1.96
C PHE A 190 19.79 -13.63 2.46
N ALA A 191 18.80 -14.46 2.10
CA ALA A 191 18.88 -15.91 2.32
C ALA A 191 19.96 -16.57 1.45
N LEU A 192 20.18 -16.07 0.24
CA LEU A 192 21.20 -16.59 -0.69
C LEU A 192 22.63 -16.11 -0.38
N LYS A 193 22.82 -15.28 0.67
CA LYS A 193 24.07 -14.58 0.99
C LYS A 193 24.62 -13.72 -0.17
N ASN A 194 23.77 -13.37 -1.11
CA ASN A 194 24.11 -12.49 -2.22
C ASN A 194 24.01 -11.05 -1.75
N GLN A 195 25.17 -10.42 -1.55
CA GLN A 195 25.30 -9.05 -1.02
C GLN A 195 25.80 -8.07 -2.10
N ASN A 196 25.95 -8.54 -3.35
CA ASN A 196 26.40 -7.74 -4.47
C ASN A 196 25.25 -6.86 -5.00
N PRO A 197 25.44 -5.53 -5.13
CA PRO A 197 24.45 -4.62 -5.73
C PRO A 197 23.95 -5.02 -7.12
N GLU A 198 24.82 -5.58 -7.95
CA GLU A 198 24.45 -5.96 -9.33
C GLU A 198 23.45 -7.12 -9.34
N GLU A 199 23.59 -8.06 -8.41
CA GLU A 199 22.69 -9.20 -8.26
C GLU A 199 21.34 -8.78 -7.69
N LEU A 200 21.30 -7.84 -6.74
CA LEU A 200 20.04 -7.24 -6.29
C LEU A 200 19.30 -6.62 -7.47
N ILE A 201 19.99 -5.80 -8.28
CA ILE A 201 19.36 -5.12 -9.41
C ILE A 201 18.77 -6.16 -10.39
N ALA A 202 19.51 -7.24 -10.67
CA ALA A 202 19.02 -8.34 -11.49
C ALA A 202 17.75 -9.00 -10.89
N GLU A 203 17.72 -9.25 -9.59
CA GLU A 203 16.56 -9.83 -8.90
C GLU A 203 15.36 -8.88 -8.84
N VAL A 204 15.58 -7.58 -8.68
CA VAL A 204 14.55 -6.54 -8.79
C VAL A 204 13.94 -6.55 -10.19
N TYR A 205 14.75 -6.67 -11.24
CA TYR A 205 14.23 -6.80 -12.61
C TYR A 205 13.42 -8.08 -12.81
N GLN A 206 13.86 -9.19 -12.20
CA GLN A 206 13.09 -10.43 -12.22
C GLN A 206 11.75 -10.29 -11.49
N GLU A 207 11.68 -9.60 -10.34
CA GLU A 207 10.37 -9.38 -9.69
C GLU A 207 9.46 -8.48 -10.52
N LYS A 208 10.00 -7.38 -11.05
CA LYS A 208 9.24 -6.52 -11.96
C LYS A 208 8.71 -7.31 -13.16
N SER A 209 9.50 -8.25 -13.69
CA SER A 209 9.06 -9.18 -14.72
C SER A 209 7.87 -10.04 -14.28
N GLN A 210 7.93 -10.64 -13.08
CA GLN A 210 6.85 -11.50 -12.58
C GLN A 210 5.55 -10.70 -12.37
N ILE A 211 5.65 -9.47 -11.89
CA ILE A 211 4.51 -8.56 -11.74
C ILE A 211 3.87 -8.29 -13.10
N LEU A 212 4.68 -7.90 -14.10
CA LEU A 212 4.20 -7.63 -15.45
C LEU A 212 3.53 -8.85 -16.11
N LYS A 213 4.07 -10.06 -15.86
CA LYS A 213 3.45 -11.32 -16.32
C LYS A 213 2.08 -11.55 -15.70
N LYS A 214 1.91 -11.28 -14.40
CA LYS A 214 0.61 -11.40 -13.71
C LYS A 214 -0.43 -10.43 -14.26
N GLU A 215 0.02 -9.28 -14.76
CA GLU A 215 -0.87 -8.26 -15.35
C GLU A 215 -1.24 -8.54 -16.82
N ASN A 216 -0.79 -9.65 -17.43
CA ASN A 216 -1.11 -10.10 -18.80
C ASN A 216 -0.86 -9.07 -19.93
N CYS A 217 -0.21 -7.94 -19.64
CA CYS A 217 -0.05 -6.84 -20.59
C CYS A 217 1.30 -6.83 -21.31
N LEU A 218 2.33 -7.52 -20.80
CA LEU A 218 3.70 -7.39 -21.29
C LEU A 218 4.51 -8.70 -21.17
N GLU A 219 5.22 -9.07 -22.24
CA GLU A 219 6.30 -10.06 -22.17
C GLU A 219 7.61 -9.38 -21.76
N PHE A 220 8.20 -9.82 -20.65
CA PHE A 220 9.51 -9.34 -20.21
C PHE A 220 10.63 -10.11 -20.91
N ILE A 221 11.47 -9.40 -21.65
CA ILE A 221 12.67 -9.93 -22.29
C ILE A 221 13.87 -9.64 -21.38
N SER A 222 14.37 -10.65 -20.67
CA SER A 222 15.54 -10.51 -19.79
C SER A 222 16.84 -10.54 -20.60
N THR A 223 17.10 -9.54 -21.42
CA THR A 223 18.38 -9.47 -22.14
C THR A 223 19.39 -8.64 -21.37
N GLN A 224 20.40 -9.31 -20.80
CA GLN A 224 21.72 -8.74 -20.54
C GLN A 224 22.44 -8.45 -21.88
N GLN A 225 21.80 -7.70 -22.78
CA GLN A 225 22.42 -7.33 -24.05
C GLN A 225 23.14 -6.00 -23.87
N SER A 226 24.39 -5.91 -24.33
CA SER A 226 25.11 -4.63 -24.33
C SER A 226 24.37 -3.65 -25.25
N LEU A 227 24.50 -2.35 -24.97
CA LEU A 227 23.89 -1.31 -25.80
C LEU A 227 24.32 -1.43 -27.29
N GLU A 228 25.45 -2.09 -27.55
CA GLU A 228 26.00 -2.34 -28.89
C GLU A 228 25.22 -3.42 -29.66
N GLN A 229 24.58 -4.37 -28.96
CA GLN A 229 23.81 -5.46 -29.56
C GLN A 229 22.42 -5.02 -30.01
N ILE A 230 21.97 -3.83 -29.60
CA ILE A 230 20.72 -3.23 -30.04
C ILE A 230 20.94 -2.58 -31.41
N GLY A 231 20.33 -3.08 -32.49
CA GLY A 231 20.41 -2.45 -33.80
C GLY A 231 19.69 -1.09 -33.83
N GLY A 232 20.35 -0.04 -34.33
CA GLY A 232 19.76 1.30 -34.49
C GLY A 232 19.65 2.12 -33.20
N LEU A 233 18.65 3.01 -33.14
CA LEU A 233 18.36 3.90 -31.99
C LEU A 233 19.51 4.82 -31.54
N ASN A 234 20.42 5.20 -32.44
CA ASN A 234 21.63 5.97 -32.11
C ASN A 234 21.34 7.25 -31.31
N ASN A 235 20.33 8.02 -31.71
CA ASN A 235 19.95 9.25 -31.00
C ASN A 235 19.48 8.97 -29.57
N LEU A 236 18.74 7.88 -29.34
CA LEU A 236 18.30 7.49 -28.00
C LEU A 236 19.49 6.98 -27.17
N LYS A 237 20.40 6.21 -27.77
CA LYS A 237 21.62 5.74 -27.10
C LYS A 237 22.51 6.90 -26.66
N GLU A 238 22.75 7.88 -27.53
CA GLU A 238 23.46 9.11 -27.17
C GLU A 238 22.74 9.87 -26.06
N TRP A 239 21.41 10.03 -26.16
CA TRP A 239 20.61 10.72 -25.15
C TRP A 239 20.73 10.06 -23.77
N VAL A 240 20.67 8.72 -23.71
CA VAL A 240 20.83 7.93 -22.47
C VAL A 240 22.24 8.07 -21.92
N LEU A 241 23.27 7.94 -22.76
CA LEU A 241 24.68 8.04 -22.34
C LEU A 241 25.03 9.43 -21.80
N GLN A 242 24.57 10.49 -22.46
CA GLN A 242 24.77 11.88 -22.02
C GLN A 242 24.13 12.14 -20.66
N ARG A 243 22.97 11.54 -20.39
CA ARG A 243 22.22 11.74 -19.13
C ARG A 243 22.57 10.73 -18.05
N LYS A 244 23.37 9.69 -18.33
CA LYS A 244 23.86 8.74 -17.31
C LYS A 244 24.50 9.47 -16.12
N ILE A 245 25.19 10.57 -16.40
CA ILE A 245 25.87 11.41 -15.40
C ILE A 245 24.87 12.05 -14.42
N LEU A 246 23.61 12.25 -14.81
CA LEU A 246 22.56 12.81 -13.95
C LEU A 246 21.99 11.81 -12.94
N PHE A 247 22.32 10.52 -13.09
CA PHE A 247 21.88 9.45 -12.20
C PHE A 247 22.99 9.01 -11.22
N THR A 248 24.05 9.81 -11.07
CA THR A 248 25.10 9.60 -10.06
C THR A 248 24.75 10.28 -8.74
N GLU A 249 25.34 9.80 -7.66
CA GLU A 249 25.14 10.31 -6.30
C GLU A 249 25.51 11.80 -6.17
N GLU A 250 26.53 12.23 -6.92
CA GLU A 250 26.97 13.63 -7.02
C GLU A 250 25.91 14.51 -7.68
N ALA A 251 25.27 14.04 -8.76
CA ALA A 251 24.22 14.79 -9.45
C ALA A 251 22.95 14.92 -8.61
N PHE A 252 22.63 13.90 -7.81
CA PHE A 252 21.48 13.93 -6.88
C PHE A 252 21.72 14.85 -5.67
N SER A 253 22.97 14.98 -5.21
CA SER A 253 23.34 15.83 -4.07
C SER A 253 23.51 17.31 -4.43
N SER A 254 23.62 17.62 -5.73
CA SER A 254 23.92 18.97 -6.25
C SER A 254 22.69 19.75 -6.73
N GLY A 255 21.48 19.15 -6.65
CA GLY A 255 20.21 19.74 -7.06
C GLY A 255 19.23 19.84 -5.91
#